data_AF-A0A235ITL4-F1
#
_entry.id   AF-A0A235ITL4-F1
#
_cell.length_a   1.000
_cell.length_b   1.000
_cell.length_c   1.000
_cell.angle_alpha   90.00
_cell.angle_beta   90.00
_cell.angle_gamma   90.00
#
_symmetry.space_group_name_H-M   'P 1'
#
loop_
_entity.id
_entity.type
_entity.pdbx_description
1 polymer ?
#
loop_
_entity_poly.entity_id
_entity_poly.type
_entity_poly.pdbx_seq_one_letter_code
_entity_poly.pdbx_strand_id
1 'polypeptide(L)'
;MSQQEDPATATITVTAVEVPELTEQEISDRLLLERKVERAFFEAGKALAQLRDRRLYRSTHRTFEEYCRDRFGYTHRRVNYLIAGSVVFDNIVMGTNCSQNEEVDETGTNCSQNGEADETGTNCSQNGEVDEMGTNCSQNEEVDKTRPNLSRILPTNEGQVRPLAKLEPQQQVKVWQRAVQKAGGKVPSARIVTDVVQKIMERTRIPNTYHLGEVCQILAKDNPELRGKGGYWAIVSAVNEFSCTVRMWDCEYTVGLQHLKSFNYLPAECQQMQVICDRLSRVYSSALEESVQRFLESLGKLNRAYLTAVEEKLLNVLESEYGGEITP
;
A
#
# COMPACT_ATOMS: atom_id res chain seq x y z
N MET A 1 -36.89 -32.40 -69.16
CA MET A 1 -37.37 -32.15 -67.79
C MET A 1 -36.26 -32.55 -66.83
N SER A 2 -35.92 -31.61 -65.96
CA SER A 2 -34.81 -31.62 -65.00
C SER A 2 -34.95 -32.67 -63.90
N GLN A 3 -33.84 -33.23 -63.43
CA GLN A 3 -33.63 -33.52 -62.00
C GLN A 3 -32.16 -33.24 -61.68
N GLN A 4 -31.97 -32.26 -60.80
CA GLN A 4 -30.70 -31.76 -60.30
C GLN A 4 -30.64 -32.21 -58.85
N GLU A 5 -29.70 -33.10 -58.51
CA GLU A 5 -29.47 -33.54 -57.13
C GLU A 5 -28.61 -32.48 -56.42
N ASP A 6 -29.24 -31.73 -55.50
CA ASP A 6 -28.58 -30.82 -54.57
C ASP A 6 -27.85 -31.63 -53.48
N PRO A 7 -26.52 -31.47 -53.28
CA PRO A 7 -25.76 -32.21 -52.27
C PRO A 7 -25.78 -31.51 -50.89
N ALA A 8 -26.87 -30.85 -50.52
CA ALA A 8 -26.92 -29.94 -49.37
C ALA A 8 -27.91 -30.37 -48.28
N THR A 9 -27.84 -31.60 -47.78
CA THR A 9 -28.54 -31.94 -46.53
C THR A 9 -27.88 -33.11 -45.78
N ALA A 10 -26.65 -32.92 -45.31
CA ALA A 10 -26.10 -33.74 -44.23
C ALA A 10 -26.59 -33.16 -42.89
N THR A 11 -27.72 -33.65 -42.39
CA THR A 11 -28.20 -33.32 -41.05
C THR A 11 -27.27 -33.95 -40.02
N ILE A 12 -26.39 -33.14 -39.41
CA ILE A 12 -25.53 -33.57 -38.31
C ILE A 12 -26.38 -33.57 -37.03
N THR A 13 -26.84 -34.74 -36.62
CA THR A 13 -27.53 -34.94 -35.35
C THR A 13 -26.50 -34.87 -34.22
N VAL A 14 -26.38 -33.71 -33.58
CA VAL A 14 -25.56 -33.57 -32.37
C VAL A 14 -26.33 -34.18 -31.20
N THR A 15 -26.01 -35.42 -30.84
CA THR A 15 -26.53 -36.07 -29.64
C THR A 15 -25.96 -35.36 -28.41
N ALA A 16 -26.80 -34.66 -27.67
CA ALA A 16 -26.40 -34.02 -26.42
C ALA A 16 -26.01 -35.10 -25.40
N VAL A 17 -24.73 -35.13 -25.01
CA VAL A 17 -24.23 -36.01 -23.94
C VAL A 17 -24.67 -35.38 -22.61
N GLU A 18 -25.57 -36.05 -21.88
CA GLU A 18 -25.95 -35.65 -20.53
C GLU A 18 -24.75 -35.83 -19.60
N VAL A 19 -24.24 -34.71 -19.08
CA VAL A 19 -23.14 -34.72 -18.10
C VAL A 19 -23.77 -34.93 -16.71
N PRO A 20 -23.38 -35.99 -15.96
CA PRO A 20 -23.96 -36.26 -14.64
C PRO A 20 -23.65 -35.13 -13.64
N GLU A 21 -24.60 -34.85 -12.75
CA GLU A 21 -24.43 -33.86 -11.67
C GLU A 21 -23.45 -34.36 -10.61
N LEU A 22 -22.71 -33.43 -10.00
CA LEU A 22 -21.72 -33.72 -8.95
C LEU A 22 -22.40 -34.18 -7.65
N THR A 23 -21.81 -35.18 -7.01
CA THR A 23 -22.19 -35.62 -5.66
C THR A 23 -21.81 -34.60 -4.59
N GLU A 24 -22.43 -34.65 -3.42
CA GLU A 24 -22.10 -33.78 -2.27
C GLU A 24 -20.63 -33.90 -1.84
N GLN A 25 -20.06 -35.11 -1.95
CA GLN A 25 -18.65 -35.35 -1.68
C GLN A 25 -17.75 -34.66 -2.70
N GLU A 26 -18.05 -34.78 -3.99
CA GLU A 26 -17.28 -34.10 -5.06
C GLU A 26 -17.39 -32.57 -4.97
N ILE A 27 -18.54 -32.03 -4.54
CA ILE A 27 -18.72 -30.61 -4.28
C ILE A 27 -17.81 -30.16 -3.12
N SER A 28 -17.74 -30.95 -2.06
CA SER A 28 -16.89 -30.69 -0.90
C SER A 28 -15.40 -30.75 -1.25
N ASP A 29 -14.99 -31.77 -2.00
CA ASP A 29 -13.63 -31.95 -2.47
C ASP A 29 -13.21 -30.82 -3.42
N ARG A 30 -14.10 -30.42 -4.33
CA ARG A 30 -13.89 -29.25 -5.20
C ARG A 30 -13.62 -28.00 -4.38
N LEU A 31 -14.44 -27.71 -3.37
CA LEU A 31 -14.26 -26.53 -2.51
C LEU A 31 -12.94 -26.56 -1.75
N LEU A 32 -12.51 -27.73 -1.26
CA LEU A 32 -11.24 -27.89 -0.56
C LEU A 32 -10.06 -27.62 -1.50
N LEU A 33 -10.10 -28.19 -2.71
CA LEU A 33 -9.07 -28.04 -3.73
C LEU A 33 -8.97 -26.59 -4.22
N GLU A 34 -10.10 -25.95 -4.47
CA GLU A 34 -10.17 -24.52 -4.85
C GLU A 34 -9.50 -23.64 -3.79
N ARG A 35 -9.85 -23.81 -2.51
CA ARG A 35 -9.20 -23.08 -1.42
C ARG A 35 -7.69 -23.30 -1.42
N LYS A 36 -7.22 -24.53 -1.58
CA LYS A 36 -5.77 -24.81 -1.61
C LYS A 36 -5.06 -24.05 -2.72
N VAL A 37 -5.67 -23.97 -3.91
CA VAL A 37 -5.13 -23.21 -5.05
C VAL A 37 -5.09 -21.71 -4.75
N GLU A 38 -6.19 -21.15 -4.24
CA GLU A 38 -6.28 -19.72 -3.91
C GLU A 38 -5.24 -19.29 -2.86
N ARG A 39 -4.96 -20.17 -1.90
CA ARG A 39 -4.09 -19.88 -0.75
C ARG A 39 -2.60 -20.11 -1.01
N ALA A 40 -2.26 -20.87 -2.05
CA ALA A 40 -0.89 -21.36 -2.28
C ALA A 40 0.18 -20.25 -2.29
N PHE A 41 -0.08 -19.11 -2.97
CA PHE A 41 0.93 -18.07 -3.09
C PHE A 41 1.20 -17.35 -1.76
N PHE A 42 0.17 -17.10 -0.95
CA PHE A 42 0.37 -16.41 0.32
C PHE A 42 0.94 -17.35 1.37
N GLU A 43 0.57 -18.64 1.37
CA GLU A 43 1.15 -19.65 2.26
C GLU A 43 2.65 -19.75 2.03
N ALA A 44 3.07 -19.72 0.76
CA ALA A 44 4.48 -19.60 0.40
C ALA A 44 5.12 -18.32 0.96
N GLY A 45 4.44 -17.18 0.84
CA GLY A 45 4.89 -15.90 1.43
C GLY A 45 5.09 -15.96 2.95
N LYS A 46 4.12 -16.52 3.69
CA LYS A 46 4.20 -16.71 5.15
C LYS A 46 5.32 -17.65 5.54
N ALA A 47 5.48 -18.76 4.84
CA ALA A 47 6.56 -19.70 5.09
C ALA A 47 7.93 -19.05 4.86
N LEU A 48 8.10 -18.28 3.78
CA LEU A 48 9.32 -17.52 3.50
C LEU A 48 9.60 -16.48 4.59
N ALA A 49 8.58 -15.76 5.07
CA ALA A 49 8.73 -14.83 6.18
C ALA A 49 9.22 -15.54 7.46
N GLN A 50 8.62 -16.68 7.81
CA GLN A 50 9.06 -17.45 8.99
C GLN A 50 10.49 -17.99 8.84
N LEU A 51 10.87 -18.47 7.65
CA LEU A 51 12.24 -18.91 7.36
C LEU A 51 13.25 -17.77 7.57
N ARG A 52 12.90 -16.56 7.10
CA ARG A 52 13.71 -15.34 7.25
C ARG A 52 13.83 -14.91 8.70
N ASP A 53 12.71 -14.67 9.36
CA ASP A 53 12.63 -14.01 10.66
C ASP A 53 13.23 -14.90 11.77
N ARG A 54 13.04 -16.22 11.67
CA ARG A 54 13.63 -17.20 12.59
C ARG A 54 15.05 -17.64 12.18
N ARG A 55 15.57 -17.10 11.06
CA ARG A 55 16.88 -17.43 10.47
C ARG A 55 17.13 -18.93 10.33
N LEU A 56 16.12 -19.69 9.87
CA LEU A 56 16.19 -21.15 9.75
C LEU A 56 17.14 -21.63 8.63
N TYR A 57 17.67 -20.70 7.84
CA TYR A 57 18.68 -20.95 6.81
C TYR A 57 20.14 -20.95 7.33
N ARG A 58 20.37 -20.48 8.58
CA ARG A 58 21.69 -20.15 9.12
C ARG A 58 22.71 -21.30 9.20
N SER A 59 22.26 -22.56 9.12
CA SER A 59 23.14 -23.73 9.14
C SER A 59 23.81 -24.02 7.78
N THR A 60 23.24 -23.52 6.69
CA THR A 60 23.69 -23.82 5.32
C THR A 60 24.11 -22.58 4.54
N HIS A 61 23.49 -21.42 4.80
CA HIS A 61 23.73 -20.19 4.04
C HIS A 61 23.93 -19.01 4.99
N ARG A 62 24.76 -18.05 4.55
CA ARG A 62 25.06 -16.85 5.35
C ARG A 62 23.92 -15.85 5.31
N THR A 63 23.26 -15.72 4.15
CA THR A 63 22.13 -14.81 3.96
C THR A 63 20.86 -15.53 3.50
N PHE A 64 19.72 -14.93 3.76
CA PHE A 64 18.41 -15.49 3.42
C PHE A 64 18.22 -15.55 1.90
N GLU A 65 18.76 -14.56 1.20
CA GLU A 65 18.63 -14.41 -0.25
C GLU A 65 19.41 -15.48 -1.01
N GLU A 66 20.59 -15.86 -0.51
CA GLU A 66 21.40 -16.95 -1.02
C GLU A 66 20.64 -18.27 -0.88
N TYR A 67 20.11 -18.55 0.31
CA TYR A 67 19.28 -19.72 0.57
C TYR A 67 18.06 -19.81 -0.36
N CYS A 68 17.33 -18.70 -0.55
CA CYS A 68 16.15 -18.70 -1.42
C CYS A 68 16.48 -18.92 -2.89
N ARG A 69 17.64 -18.41 -3.33
CA ARG A 69 18.15 -18.62 -4.69
C ARG A 69 18.49 -20.08 -4.91
N ASP A 70 19.27 -20.67 -4.01
CA ASP A 70 19.81 -22.02 -4.22
C ASP A 70 18.76 -23.10 -3.98
N ARG A 71 17.87 -22.92 -2.98
CA ARG A 71 16.84 -23.91 -2.65
C ARG A 71 15.60 -23.84 -3.55
N PHE A 72 15.17 -22.63 -3.92
CA PHE A 72 13.87 -22.43 -4.60
C PHE A 72 14.01 -21.78 -5.99
N GLY A 73 15.21 -21.38 -6.40
CA GLY A 73 15.41 -20.64 -7.65
C GLY A 73 14.77 -19.24 -7.62
N TYR A 74 14.50 -18.68 -6.44
CA TYR A 74 13.81 -17.40 -6.31
C TYR A 74 14.79 -16.24 -6.31
N THR A 75 14.45 -15.20 -7.07
CA THR A 75 15.14 -13.91 -6.97
C THR A 75 14.73 -13.21 -5.68
N HIS A 76 15.63 -12.40 -5.11
CA HIS A 76 15.32 -11.57 -3.94
C HIS A 76 14.05 -10.74 -4.12
N ARG A 77 13.85 -10.18 -5.33
CA ARG A 77 12.64 -9.44 -5.70
C ARG A 77 11.38 -10.29 -5.57
N ARG A 78 11.38 -11.51 -6.09
CA ARG A 78 10.23 -12.44 -6.00
C ARG A 78 9.93 -12.80 -4.55
N VAL A 79 10.96 -13.07 -3.74
CA VAL A 79 10.79 -13.39 -2.31
C VAL A 79 10.14 -12.23 -1.56
N ASN A 80 10.65 -11.00 -1.75
CA ASN A 80 10.09 -9.82 -1.09
C ASN A 80 8.63 -9.58 -1.48
N TYR A 81 8.30 -9.78 -2.74
CA TYR A 81 6.93 -9.67 -3.23
C TYR A 81 5.99 -10.74 -2.67
N LEU A 82 6.44 -12.00 -2.55
CA LEU A 82 5.64 -13.05 -1.92
C LEU A 82 5.37 -12.74 -0.44
N ILE A 83 6.40 -12.28 0.29
CA ILE A 83 6.28 -11.88 1.70
C ILE A 83 5.36 -10.66 1.85
N ALA A 84 5.56 -9.61 1.06
CA ALA A 84 4.70 -8.42 1.11
C ALA A 84 3.26 -8.75 0.71
N GLY A 85 3.09 -9.58 -0.31
CA GLY A 85 1.78 -10.01 -0.79
C GLY A 85 0.99 -10.82 0.24
N SER A 86 1.66 -11.63 1.08
CA SER A 86 0.96 -12.37 2.14
C SER A 86 0.44 -11.46 3.26
N VAL A 87 1.16 -10.37 3.57
CA VAL A 87 0.68 -9.35 4.52
C VAL A 87 -0.57 -8.64 3.99
N VAL A 88 -0.55 -8.23 2.71
CA VAL A 88 -1.72 -7.61 2.07
C VAL A 88 -2.91 -8.57 2.06
N PHE A 89 -2.68 -9.84 1.77
CA PHE A 89 -3.71 -10.85 1.79
C PHE A 89 -4.35 -10.98 3.18
N ASP A 90 -3.54 -11.06 4.25
CA ASP A 90 -4.05 -11.09 5.62
C ASP A 90 -4.87 -9.84 5.96
N ASN A 91 -4.42 -8.66 5.56
CA ASN A 91 -5.17 -7.41 5.76
C ASN A 91 -6.54 -7.45 5.07
N ILE A 92 -6.62 -7.99 3.85
CA ILE A 92 -7.88 -8.15 3.12
C ILE A 92 -8.80 -9.13 3.85
N VAL A 93 -8.28 -10.29 4.28
CA VAL A 93 -9.06 -11.32 4.99
C VAL A 93 -9.54 -10.84 6.36
N MET A 94 -8.68 -10.16 7.13
CA MET A 94 -9.04 -9.62 8.44
C MET A 94 -10.04 -8.46 8.31
N GLY A 95 -9.84 -7.59 7.31
CA GLY A 95 -10.74 -6.47 7.03
C GLY A 95 -12.14 -6.91 6.59
N THR A 96 -12.28 -8.04 5.89
CA THR A 96 -13.60 -8.58 5.51
C THR A 96 -14.44 -9.08 6.70
N ASN A 97 -13.81 -9.42 7.83
CA ASN A 97 -14.52 -9.91 9.02
C ASN A 97 -15.00 -8.78 9.95
N CYS A 98 -14.49 -7.54 9.81
CA CYS A 98 -14.91 -6.41 10.65
C CYS A 98 -16.09 -5.60 10.09
N SER A 99 -16.54 -5.86 8.86
CA SER A 99 -17.67 -5.14 8.24
C SER A 99 -19.06 -5.71 8.55
N GLN A 100 -19.19 -6.66 9.49
CA GLN A 100 -20.49 -7.30 9.79
C GLN A 100 -21.21 -6.77 11.05
N ASN A 101 -20.65 -5.82 11.80
CA ASN A 101 -21.26 -5.36 13.07
C ASN A 101 -21.46 -3.84 13.18
N GLU A 102 -21.93 -3.17 12.12
CA GLU A 102 -22.45 -1.80 12.24
C GLU A 102 -23.73 -1.64 11.40
N GLU A 103 -24.81 -2.27 11.85
CA GLU A 103 -26.15 -1.70 11.71
C GLU A 103 -26.40 -0.86 12.98
N VAL A 104 -26.14 0.44 12.89
CA VAL A 104 -26.63 1.39 13.89
C VAL A 104 -28.06 1.70 13.48
N ASP A 105 -29.02 1.08 14.16
CA ASP A 105 -30.43 1.44 14.10
C ASP A 105 -30.61 2.86 14.66
N GLU A 106 -30.72 3.84 13.76
CA GLU A 106 -31.36 5.12 14.06
C GLU A 106 -32.88 4.95 14.07
N THR A 107 -33.43 4.45 15.18
CA THR A 107 -34.78 4.86 15.61
C THR A 107 -34.75 5.21 17.09
N GLY A 108 -34.96 6.50 17.37
CA GLY A 108 -34.87 7.03 18.71
C GLY A 108 -35.96 6.50 19.65
N THR A 109 -35.62 6.39 20.92
CA THR A 109 -36.50 6.84 22.00
C THR A 109 -35.65 7.37 23.14
N ASN A 110 -35.85 8.65 23.39
CA ASN A 110 -35.32 9.41 24.50
C ASN A 110 -36.01 8.92 25.79
N CYS A 111 -35.26 8.58 26.84
CA CYS A 111 -35.69 8.75 28.23
C CYS A 111 -34.46 8.74 29.15
N SER A 112 -34.08 9.94 29.59
CA SER A 112 -33.30 10.14 30.80
C SER A 112 -34.14 9.79 32.02
N GLN A 113 -33.65 8.90 32.89
CA GLN A 113 -33.82 9.05 34.35
C GLN A 113 -32.59 8.49 35.06
N ASN A 114 -31.96 9.35 35.85
CA ASN A 114 -30.95 9.02 36.84
C ASN A 114 -31.59 8.26 38.01
N GLY A 115 -30.85 7.34 38.62
CA GLY A 115 -31.20 6.73 39.91
C GLY A 115 -30.05 5.83 40.41
N GLU A 116 -29.40 6.26 41.48
CA GLU A 116 -28.28 5.62 42.18
C GLU A 116 -28.67 4.33 42.94
N ALA A 117 -27.64 3.51 43.21
CA ALA A 117 -27.50 2.48 44.27
C ALA A 117 -28.48 1.27 44.18
N ASP A 118 -28.11 0.05 44.56
CA ASP A 118 -27.28 -0.36 45.69
C ASP A 118 -26.82 -1.81 45.53
N GLU A 119 -25.79 -2.16 46.30
CA GLU A 119 -25.26 -3.50 46.48
C GLU A 119 -26.30 -4.46 47.10
N THR A 120 -26.29 -5.73 46.69
CA THR A 120 -26.28 -6.90 47.59
C THR A 120 -26.39 -8.19 46.77
N GLY A 121 -25.49 -9.13 47.07
CA GLY A 121 -25.48 -10.44 46.45
C GLY A 121 -26.59 -11.36 46.98
N THR A 122 -26.86 -12.44 46.26
CA THR A 122 -27.18 -13.75 46.84
C THR A 122 -26.90 -14.82 45.80
N ASN A 123 -26.06 -15.76 46.20
CA ASN A 123 -25.71 -16.99 45.53
C ASN A 123 -26.71 -18.06 46.00
N CYS A 124 -27.34 -18.82 45.11
CA CYS A 124 -28.00 -20.08 45.48
C CYS A 124 -28.08 -21.04 44.30
N SER A 125 -27.34 -22.13 44.42
CA SER A 125 -27.51 -23.38 43.68
C SER A 125 -28.83 -24.05 44.05
N GLN A 126 -29.51 -24.70 43.09
CA GLN A 126 -29.84 -26.13 43.15
C GLN A 126 -30.54 -26.62 41.87
N ASN A 127 -29.94 -27.67 41.33
CA ASN A 127 -30.40 -28.76 40.47
C ASN A 127 -31.91 -28.90 40.19
N GLY A 128 -32.23 -29.27 38.95
CA GLY A 128 -33.46 -29.99 38.65
C GLY A 128 -33.89 -29.93 37.18
N GLU A 129 -33.75 -31.07 36.50
CA GLU A 129 -34.57 -31.52 35.37
C GLU A 129 -34.17 -31.08 33.95
N VAL A 130 -33.69 -32.10 33.24
CA VAL A 130 -33.45 -32.20 31.81
C VAL A 130 -34.81 -32.43 31.17
N ASP A 131 -35.26 -31.53 30.30
CA ASP A 131 -36.28 -31.86 29.31
C ASP A 131 -35.93 -31.21 27.96
N GLU A 132 -35.64 -32.11 27.01
CA GLU A 132 -35.61 -31.83 25.59
C GLU A 132 -36.95 -31.25 25.14
N MET A 133 -36.93 -30.04 24.55
CA MET A 133 -37.83 -29.66 23.47
C MET A 133 -37.20 -28.52 22.68
N GLY A 134 -36.22 -28.87 21.83
CA GLY A 134 -35.81 -28.02 20.73
C GLY A 134 -36.92 -28.02 19.68
N THR A 135 -37.81 -27.03 19.73
CA THR A 135 -38.79 -26.78 18.68
C THR A 135 -38.05 -26.38 17.40
N ASN A 136 -38.16 -27.27 16.43
CA ASN A 136 -37.79 -27.09 15.04
C ASN A 136 -38.56 -25.89 14.45
N CYS A 137 -37.85 -24.83 14.07
CA CYS A 137 -38.37 -23.87 13.10
C CYS A 137 -37.47 -23.93 11.87
N SER A 138 -37.83 -24.85 10.98
CA SER A 138 -37.43 -24.81 9.58
C SER A 138 -37.93 -23.49 8.98
N GLN A 139 -37.02 -22.56 8.76
CA GLN A 139 -37.19 -21.56 7.71
C GLN A 139 -36.20 -21.92 6.63
N ASN A 140 -36.74 -22.59 5.61
CA ASN A 140 -36.16 -22.66 4.28
C ASN A 140 -35.92 -21.22 3.82
N GLU A 141 -34.70 -20.72 4.00
CA GLU A 141 -34.23 -19.64 3.16
C GLU A 141 -33.87 -20.27 1.82
N GLU A 142 -34.74 -20.07 0.83
CA GLU A 142 -34.37 -20.19 -0.57
C GLU A 142 -33.07 -19.40 -0.76
N VAL A 143 -31.97 -20.13 -0.93
CA VAL A 143 -30.67 -19.54 -1.27
C VAL A 143 -30.85 -18.88 -2.64
N ASP A 144 -31.17 -17.58 -2.62
CA ASP A 144 -31.22 -16.72 -3.78
C ASP A 144 -29.85 -16.77 -4.48
N LYS A 145 -29.74 -17.62 -5.50
CA LYS A 145 -28.53 -17.85 -6.32
C LYS A 145 -28.12 -16.62 -7.14
N THR A 146 -28.72 -15.45 -6.90
CA THR A 146 -28.60 -14.28 -7.78
C THR A 146 -27.92 -13.06 -7.18
N ARG A 147 -27.42 -13.10 -5.94
CA ARG A 147 -26.49 -12.07 -5.42
C ARG A 147 -25.07 -12.64 -5.25
N PRO A 148 -24.06 -12.13 -5.99
CA PRO A 148 -22.68 -12.49 -5.69
C PRO A 148 -22.36 -11.97 -4.28
N ASN A 149 -22.04 -12.89 -3.38
CA ASN A 149 -21.54 -12.58 -2.04
C ASN A 149 -20.17 -11.90 -2.22
N LEU A 150 -20.17 -10.59 -2.44
CA LEU A 150 -19.00 -9.75 -2.77
C LEU A 150 -17.89 -9.80 -1.69
N SER A 151 -18.22 -10.34 -0.51
CA SER A 151 -17.38 -10.49 0.68
C SER A 151 -16.43 -11.69 0.65
N ARG A 152 -16.48 -12.59 -0.35
CA ARG A 152 -15.67 -13.82 -0.38
C ARG A 152 -14.56 -13.88 -1.42
N ILE A 153 -14.39 -12.85 -2.23
CA ILE A 153 -13.43 -12.86 -3.35
C ILE A 153 -12.05 -12.45 -2.85
N LEU A 154 -11.16 -13.42 -2.71
CA LEU A 154 -9.79 -13.23 -2.23
C LEU A 154 -8.80 -13.11 -3.40
N PRO A 155 -7.66 -12.46 -3.20
CA PRO A 155 -6.58 -12.49 -4.19
C PRO A 155 -6.10 -13.92 -4.41
N THR A 156 -5.82 -14.29 -5.66
CA THR A 156 -5.36 -15.63 -6.04
C THR A 156 -3.91 -15.66 -6.48
N ASN A 157 -3.30 -14.49 -6.71
CA ASN A 157 -1.88 -14.39 -7.05
C ASN A 157 -1.24 -13.11 -6.51
N GLU A 158 0.10 -13.14 -6.44
CA GLU A 158 0.91 -12.03 -5.94
C GLU A 158 0.78 -10.76 -6.80
N GLY A 159 0.59 -10.90 -8.12
CA GLY A 159 0.48 -9.76 -9.03
C GLY A 159 -0.73 -8.86 -8.74
N GLN A 160 -1.81 -9.42 -8.19
CA GLN A 160 -3.02 -8.68 -7.78
C GLN A 160 -2.79 -7.83 -6.52
N VAL A 161 -1.99 -8.31 -5.58
CA VAL A 161 -1.73 -7.64 -4.30
C VAL A 161 -0.53 -6.71 -4.36
N ARG A 162 0.39 -6.90 -5.31
CA ARG A 162 1.59 -6.06 -5.48
C ARG A 162 1.30 -4.55 -5.55
N PRO A 163 0.29 -4.06 -6.30
CA PRO A 163 -0.03 -2.63 -6.34
C PRO A 163 -0.55 -2.09 -5.00
N LEU A 164 -1.14 -2.95 -4.18
CA LEU A 164 -1.72 -2.61 -2.87
C LEU A 164 -0.68 -2.53 -1.76
N ALA A 165 0.48 -3.18 -1.91
CA ALA A 165 1.51 -3.27 -0.87
C ALA A 165 2.04 -1.90 -0.38
N LYS A 166 1.84 -0.83 -1.16
CA LYS A 166 2.25 0.54 -0.84
C LYS A 166 1.19 1.33 -0.07
N LEU A 167 -0.01 0.79 0.09
CA LEU A 167 -1.15 1.46 0.72
C LEU A 167 -1.29 1.05 2.19
N GLU A 168 -1.96 1.88 2.99
CA GLU A 168 -2.31 1.53 4.37
C GLU A 168 -3.29 0.34 4.43
N PRO A 169 -3.26 -0.51 5.48
CA PRO A 169 -4.10 -1.72 5.56
C PRO A 169 -5.59 -1.48 5.29
N GLN A 170 -6.17 -0.41 5.85
CA GLN A 170 -7.57 -0.05 5.61
C GLN A 170 -7.84 0.37 4.15
N GLN A 171 -6.87 1.01 3.50
CA GLN A 171 -6.97 1.39 2.10
C GLN A 171 -6.87 0.16 1.18
N GLN A 172 -6.01 -0.80 1.51
CA GLN A 172 -5.87 -2.06 0.78
C GLN A 172 -7.23 -2.79 0.66
N VAL A 173 -7.97 -2.89 1.77
CA VAL A 173 -9.32 -3.51 1.81
C VAL A 173 -10.29 -2.76 0.89
N LYS A 174 -10.39 -1.43 1.03
CA LYS A 174 -11.32 -0.60 0.23
C LYS A 174 -11.01 -0.66 -1.26
N VAL A 175 -9.73 -0.60 -1.62
CA VAL A 175 -9.28 -0.66 -3.01
C VAL A 175 -9.58 -2.04 -3.60
N TRP A 176 -9.36 -3.12 -2.84
CA TRP A 176 -9.68 -4.47 -3.26
C TRP A 176 -11.17 -4.65 -3.51
N GLN A 177 -12.03 -4.23 -2.57
CA GLN A 177 -13.49 -4.28 -2.73
C GLN A 177 -13.95 -3.54 -4.00
N ARG A 178 -13.39 -2.36 -4.26
CA ARG A 178 -13.71 -1.58 -5.46
C ARG A 178 -13.20 -2.25 -6.75
N ALA A 179 -12.04 -2.90 -6.70
CA ALA A 179 -11.53 -3.67 -7.83
C ALA A 179 -12.43 -4.88 -8.15
N VAL A 180 -12.89 -5.60 -7.12
CA VAL A 180 -13.86 -6.69 -7.24
C VAL A 180 -15.18 -6.20 -7.85
N GLN A 181 -15.70 -5.05 -7.40
CA GLN A 181 -16.90 -4.45 -7.97
C GLN A 181 -16.71 -4.10 -9.45
N LYS A 182 -15.57 -3.51 -9.82
CA LYS A 182 -15.24 -3.18 -11.22
C LYS A 182 -15.06 -4.44 -12.09
N ALA A 183 -14.67 -5.57 -11.50
CA ALA A 183 -14.58 -6.86 -12.16
C ALA A 183 -15.93 -7.60 -12.25
N GLY A 184 -17.03 -6.98 -11.83
CA GLY A 184 -18.37 -7.57 -11.88
C GLY A 184 -18.56 -8.70 -10.85
N GLY A 185 -17.95 -8.58 -9.67
CA GLY A 185 -18.03 -9.62 -8.64
C GLY A 185 -17.25 -10.88 -9.00
N LYS A 186 -16.17 -10.74 -9.78
CA LYS A 186 -15.19 -11.79 -10.05
C LYS A 186 -13.83 -11.39 -9.49
N VAL A 187 -12.90 -12.35 -9.41
CA VAL A 187 -11.51 -12.08 -9.02
C VAL A 187 -10.92 -11.04 -10.00
N PRO A 188 -10.49 -9.85 -9.53
CA PRO A 188 -9.99 -8.81 -10.42
C PRO A 188 -8.62 -9.21 -11.01
N SER A 189 -8.36 -8.80 -12.24
CA SER A 189 -7.02 -8.92 -12.82
C SER A 189 -6.07 -7.92 -12.17
N ALA A 190 -4.77 -8.21 -12.18
CA ALA A 190 -3.75 -7.29 -11.66
C ALA A 190 -3.86 -5.89 -12.29
N ARG A 191 -4.20 -5.80 -13.58
CA ARG A 191 -4.41 -4.53 -14.28
C ARG A 191 -5.60 -3.74 -13.73
N ILE A 192 -6.72 -4.41 -13.45
CA ILE A 192 -7.89 -3.75 -12.83
C ILE A 192 -7.53 -3.20 -11.45
N VAL A 193 -6.78 -3.97 -10.66
CA VAL A 193 -6.32 -3.51 -9.33
C VAL A 193 -5.42 -2.29 -9.47
N THR A 194 -4.42 -2.34 -10.35
CA THR A 194 -3.53 -1.19 -10.64
C THR A 194 -4.32 0.04 -11.05
N ASP A 195 -5.27 -0.08 -11.99
CA ASP A 195 -6.12 1.03 -12.42
C ASP A 195 -6.92 1.64 -11.26
N VAL A 196 -7.43 0.80 -10.34
CA VAL A 196 -8.23 1.27 -9.21
C VAL A 196 -7.34 1.91 -8.14
N VAL A 197 -6.17 1.34 -7.85
CA VAL A 197 -5.14 1.96 -7.00
C VAL A 197 -4.79 3.34 -7.55
N GLN A 198 -4.46 3.41 -8.83
CA GLN A 198 -4.06 4.65 -9.51
C GLN A 198 -5.18 5.69 -9.44
N LYS A 199 -6.42 5.32 -9.78
CA LYS A 199 -7.58 6.22 -9.67
C LYS A 199 -7.91 6.64 -8.24
N ILE A 200 -7.66 5.78 -7.26
CA ILE A 200 -7.85 6.15 -5.85
C ILE A 200 -6.75 7.10 -5.43
N MET A 201 -5.49 6.83 -5.74
CA MET A 201 -4.37 7.75 -5.48
C MET A 201 -4.60 9.13 -6.14
N GLU A 202 -5.11 9.15 -7.37
CA GLU A 202 -5.51 10.37 -8.11
C GLU A 202 -6.74 11.07 -7.50
N ARG A 203 -7.62 10.34 -6.79
CA ARG A 203 -8.89 10.86 -6.25
C ARG A 203 -8.82 11.20 -4.75
N THR A 204 -7.95 10.54 -3.98
CA THR A 204 -7.60 10.90 -2.60
C THR A 204 -6.61 12.08 -2.55
N ARG A 205 -6.63 12.92 -3.60
CA ARG A 205 -6.05 14.27 -3.67
C ARG A 205 -6.18 14.98 -2.32
N ILE A 206 -5.14 14.87 -1.50
CA ILE A 206 -4.67 16.07 -0.82
C ILE A 206 -4.01 16.84 -1.98
N PRO A 207 -4.62 17.93 -2.48
CA PRO A 207 -3.98 18.74 -3.50
C PRO A 207 -2.57 19.06 -3.00
N ASN A 208 -1.58 19.05 -3.91
CA ASN A 208 -0.22 19.41 -3.54
C ASN A 208 -0.27 20.76 -2.79
N THR A 209 -0.08 20.71 -1.47
CA THR A 209 -0.22 21.88 -0.60
C THR A 209 1.02 22.75 -0.64
N TYR A 210 2.08 22.30 -1.33
CA TYR A 210 3.30 23.06 -1.45
C TYR A 210 3.15 24.21 -2.42
N HIS A 211 3.83 25.30 -2.10
CA HIS A 211 3.86 26.51 -2.90
C HIS A 211 5.25 26.75 -3.49
N LEU A 212 5.29 27.45 -4.63
CA LEU A 212 6.56 27.87 -5.23
C LEU A 212 7.37 28.71 -4.23
N GLY A 213 8.64 28.36 -4.06
CA GLY A 213 9.55 29.02 -3.12
C GLY A 213 9.44 28.54 -1.66
N GLU A 214 8.53 27.61 -1.35
CA GLU A 214 8.40 27.04 -0.02
C GLU A 214 9.62 26.19 0.36
N VAL A 215 10.05 26.28 1.61
CA VAL A 215 11.19 25.53 2.14
C VAL A 215 10.71 24.26 2.82
N CYS A 216 11.29 23.13 2.40
CA CYS A 216 10.93 21.81 2.89
C CYS A 216 12.17 20.99 3.25
N GLN A 217 11.99 19.97 4.09
CA GLN A 217 12.99 18.98 4.42
C GLN A 217 12.77 17.71 3.62
N ILE A 218 13.87 17.12 3.12
CA ILE A 218 13.86 15.84 2.40
C ILE A 218 13.83 14.67 3.39
N LEU A 219 12.83 13.80 3.22
CA LEU A 219 12.68 12.55 3.95
C LEU A 219 13.12 11.38 3.05
N ALA A 220 14.36 10.91 3.23
CA ALA A 220 14.93 9.82 2.43
C ALA A 220 14.37 8.42 2.73
N LYS A 221 13.30 8.31 3.54
CA LYS A 221 12.73 7.01 3.92
C LYS A 221 12.30 6.24 2.66
N ASP A 222 12.85 5.04 2.49
CA ASP A 222 12.49 4.06 1.47
C ASP A 222 12.65 4.48 0.00
N ASN A 223 13.33 5.61 -0.28
CA ASN A 223 13.63 6.06 -1.64
C ASN A 223 15.14 5.94 -1.97
N PRO A 224 15.56 5.02 -2.86
CA PRO A 224 16.95 4.87 -3.29
C PRO A 224 17.55 6.12 -3.93
N GLU A 225 16.76 6.93 -4.61
CA GLU A 225 17.21 8.15 -5.31
C GLU A 225 17.53 9.30 -4.35
N LEU A 226 17.01 9.24 -3.12
CA LEU A 226 17.27 10.24 -2.06
C LEU A 226 18.31 9.75 -1.05
N ARG A 227 19.04 8.67 -1.36
CA ARG A 227 20.02 8.08 -0.45
C ARG A 227 21.11 9.10 -0.08
N GLY A 228 21.30 9.34 1.21
CA GLY A 228 22.26 10.32 1.71
C GLY A 228 21.77 11.77 1.72
N LYS A 229 20.58 12.05 1.18
CA LYS A 229 19.94 13.38 1.14
C LYS A 229 18.88 13.58 2.23
N GLY A 230 18.72 12.62 3.13
CA GLY A 230 17.79 12.72 4.25
C GLY A 230 18.20 13.82 5.24
N GLY A 231 17.23 14.64 5.62
CA GLY A 231 17.38 15.70 6.63
C GLY A 231 17.83 17.06 6.07
N TYR A 232 18.22 17.11 4.80
CA TYR A 232 18.59 18.37 4.14
C TYR A 232 17.36 19.18 3.78
N TRP A 233 17.50 20.51 3.77
CA TRP A 233 16.47 21.41 3.28
C TRP A 233 16.57 21.59 1.76
N ALA A 234 15.43 21.91 1.14
CA ALA A 234 15.31 22.19 -0.28
C ALA A 234 14.18 23.21 -0.50
N ILE A 235 14.24 23.94 -1.61
CA ILE A 235 13.26 24.97 -1.98
C ILE A 235 12.42 24.47 -3.15
N VAL A 236 11.11 24.55 -3.04
CA VAL A 236 10.20 24.16 -4.13
C VAL A 236 10.39 25.09 -5.33
N SER A 237 10.90 24.56 -6.45
CA SER A 237 11.09 25.29 -7.71
C SER A 237 10.01 25.00 -8.75
N ALA A 238 9.30 23.87 -8.63
CA ALA A 238 8.07 23.60 -9.37
C ALA A 238 7.11 22.73 -8.56
N VAL A 239 5.81 23.01 -8.70
CA VAL A 239 4.73 22.25 -8.06
C VAL A 239 4.10 21.37 -9.13
N ASN A 240 4.33 20.06 -9.06
CA ASN A 240 3.69 19.08 -9.95
C ASN A 240 2.47 18.45 -9.23
N GLU A 241 1.68 17.67 -9.97
CA GLU A 241 0.43 17.10 -9.41
C GLU A 241 0.67 16.16 -8.22
N PHE A 242 1.78 15.40 -8.23
CA PHE A 242 2.10 14.38 -7.21
C PHE A 242 3.54 14.47 -6.66
N SER A 243 4.24 15.55 -7.00
CA SER A 243 5.63 15.76 -6.61
C SER A 243 5.95 17.25 -6.62
N CYS A 244 7.06 17.63 -6.01
CA CYS A 244 7.67 18.93 -6.24
C CYS A 244 9.02 18.72 -6.92
N THR A 245 9.35 19.60 -7.86
CA THR A 245 10.75 19.85 -8.18
C THR A 245 11.29 20.75 -7.07
N VAL A 246 12.35 20.30 -6.42
CA VAL A 246 12.99 21.02 -5.32
C VAL A 246 14.44 21.28 -5.66
N ARG A 247 14.89 22.50 -5.38
CA ARG A 247 16.27 22.93 -5.53
C ARG A 247 17.01 22.76 -4.23
N MET A 248 18.14 22.07 -4.28
CA MET A 248 19.13 21.98 -3.23
C MET A 248 20.35 22.82 -3.61
N TRP A 249 21.36 22.89 -2.72
CA TRP A 249 22.59 23.62 -3.03
C TRP A 249 23.35 23.04 -4.23
N ASP A 250 23.23 21.74 -4.51
CA ASP A 250 23.97 21.06 -5.56
C ASP A 250 23.20 20.93 -6.88
N CYS A 251 21.94 20.51 -6.86
CA CYS A 251 21.09 20.45 -8.04
C CYS A 251 19.58 20.42 -7.72
N GLU A 252 18.75 20.30 -8.76
CA GLU A 252 17.31 20.11 -8.61
C GLU A 252 16.92 18.62 -8.67
N TYR A 253 15.94 18.26 -7.85
CA TYR A 253 15.42 16.90 -7.73
C TYR A 253 13.89 16.90 -7.83
N THR A 254 13.32 15.88 -8.47
CA THR A 254 11.87 15.64 -8.42
C THR A 254 11.57 14.71 -7.26
N VAL A 255 10.80 15.18 -6.28
CA VAL A 255 10.55 14.47 -5.02
C VAL A 255 9.05 14.31 -4.79
N GLY A 256 8.60 13.07 -4.56
CA GLY A 256 7.21 12.78 -4.24
C GLY A 256 6.79 13.40 -2.89
N LEU A 257 5.53 13.81 -2.76
CA LEU A 257 5.03 14.58 -1.61
C LEU A 257 5.27 13.88 -0.26
N GLN A 258 5.19 12.55 -0.22
CA GLN A 258 5.45 11.74 0.98
C GLN A 258 6.91 11.81 1.47
N HIS A 259 7.83 12.28 0.62
CA HIS A 259 9.24 12.45 0.95
C HIS A 259 9.61 13.90 1.26
N LEU A 260 8.62 14.77 1.41
CA LEU A 260 8.81 16.17 1.77
C LEU A 260 8.11 16.45 3.11
N LYS A 261 8.71 17.34 3.89
CA LYS A 261 8.10 17.91 5.10
C LYS A 261 8.28 19.42 5.08
N SER A 262 7.19 20.18 5.04
CA SER A 262 7.29 21.64 5.11
C SER A 262 7.93 22.08 6.42
N PHE A 263 8.79 23.10 6.37
CA PHE A 263 9.24 23.80 7.57
C PHE A 263 8.19 24.79 8.10
N ASN A 264 7.18 25.11 7.27
CA ASN A 264 6.19 26.15 7.56
C ASN A 264 6.82 27.53 7.87
N TYR A 265 7.93 27.84 7.19
CA TYR A 265 8.58 29.13 7.29
C TYR A 265 7.70 30.26 6.73
N LEU A 266 7.82 31.44 7.32
CA LEU A 266 7.19 32.64 6.84
C LEU A 266 7.81 33.09 5.52
N PRO A 267 7.12 33.90 4.69
CA PRO A 267 7.66 34.35 3.40
C PRO A 267 9.04 35.01 3.49
N ALA A 268 9.31 35.80 4.54
CA ALA A 268 10.61 36.42 4.77
C ALA A 268 11.72 35.39 5.06
N GLU A 269 11.40 34.33 5.81
CA GLU A 269 12.33 33.24 6.12
C GLU A 269 12.61 32.39 4.85
N CYS A 270 11.57 32.13 4.04
CA CYS A 270 11.74 31.47 2.74
C CYS A 270 12.66 32.29 1.81
N GLN A 271 12.53 33.61 1.79
CA GLN A 271 13.42 34.50 1.03
C GLN A 271 14.87 34.42 1.53
N GLN A 272 15.09 34.40 2.86
CA GLN A 272 16.43 34.23 3.42
C GLN A 272 17.05 32.88 2.99
N MET A 273 16.27 31.80 3.04
CA MET A 273 16.71 30.49 2.57
C MET A 273 17.01 30.47 1.07
N GLN A 274 16.24 31.18 0.24
CA GLN A 274 16.54 31.36 -1.18
C GLN A 274 17.88 32.04 -1.39
N VAL A 275 18.15 33.14 -0.67
CA VAL A 275 19.45 33.84 -0.74
C VAL A 275 20.58 32.89 -0.35
N ILE A 276 20.43 32.12 0.72
CA ILE A 276 21.44 31.13 1.13
C ILE A 276 21.62 30.07 0.03
N CYS A 277 20.54 29.54 -0.55
CA CYS A 277 20.62 28.55 -1.62
C CYS A 277 21.38 29.08 -2.84
N ASP A 278 21.05 30.28 -3.30
CA ASP A 278 21.68 30.89 -4.47
C ASP A 278 23.17 31.13 -4.24
N ARG A 279 23.55 31.52 -3.02
CA ARG A 279 24.95 31.66 -2.62
C ARG A 279 25.68 30.32 -2.63
N LEU A 280 25.11 29.30 -2.01
CA LEU A 280 25.71 27.96 -1.99
C LEU A 280 25.87 27.38 -3.40
N SER A 281 24.86 27.52 -4.27
CA SER A 281 24.89 27.00 -5.63
C SER A 281 25.90 27.71 -6.54
N ARG A 282 26.30 28.96 -6.24
CA ARG A 282 27.38 29.65 -6.97
C ARG A 282 28.76 29.13 -6.61
N VAL A 283 28.93 28.67 -5.38
CA VAL A 283 30.22 28.19 -4.87
C VAL A 283 30.36 26.70 -5.12
N TYR A 284 29.29 25.92 -4.94
CA TYR A 284 29.35 24.47 -4.93
C TYR A 284 29.77 23.91 -6.29
N SER A 285 30.82 23.08 -6.28
CA SER A 285 31.31 22.32 -7.42
C SER A 285 31.88 20.99 -6.96
N SER A 286 31.71 19.94 -7.77
CA SER A 286 32.28 18.62 -7.48
C SER A 286 33.81 18.60 -7.48
N ALA A 287 34.47 19.65 -7.99
CA ALA A 287 35.92 19.80 -8.02
C ALA A 287 36.51 20.44 -6.75
N LEU A 288 35.68 20.90 -5.81
CA LEU A 288 36.13 21.50 -4.56
C LEU A 288 36.82 20.48 -3.64
N GLU A 289 37.65 20.98 -2.73
CA GLU A 289 38.22 20.17 -1.65
C GLU A 289 37.13 19.54 -0.77
N GLU A 290 37.37 18.32 -0.26
CA GLU A 290 36.38 17.61 0.56
C GLU A 290 35.99 18.41 1.81
N SER A 291 36.94 19.10 2.44
CA SER A 291 36.69 19.98 3.60
C SER A 291 35.66 21.07 3.28
N VAL A 292 35.80 21.71 2.12
CA VAL A 292 34.89 22.76 1.63
C VAL A 292 33.53 22.15 1.29
N GLN A 293 33.50 21.01 0.60
CA GLN A 293 32.25 20.29 0.29
C GLN A 293 31.47 19.95 1.57
N ARG A 294 32.14 19.38 2.58
CA ARG A 294 31.51 19.04 3.86
C ARG A 294 30.97 20.25 4.59
N PHE A 295 31.66 21.39 4.53
CA PHE A 295 31.16 22.64 5.10
C PHE A 295 29.89 23.11 4.37
N LEU A 296 29.90 23.17 3.03
CA LEU A 296 28.72 23.57 2.24
C LEU A 296 27.54 22.61 2.47
N GLU A 297 27.78 21.30 2.51
CA GLU A 297 26.77 20.30 2.86
C GLU A 297 26.21 20.52 4.27
N SER A 298 27.04 20.91 5.23
CA SER A 298 26.57 21.18 6.60
C SER A 298 25.56 22.33 6.64
N LEU A 299 25.73 23.35 5.78
CA LEU A 299 24.78 24.46 5.64
C LEU A 299 23.44 24.00 5.02
N GLY A 300 23.47 22.96 4.17
CA GLY A 300 22.29 22.29 3.63
C GLY A 300 21.43 21.53 4.67
N LYS A 301 21.92 21.33 5.90
CA LYS A 301 21.19 20.65 6.99
C LYS A 301 20.67 21.59 8.07
N LEU A 302 20.75 22.90 7.86
CA LEU A 302 20.26 23.87 8.82
C LEU A 302 18.75 23.76 8.99
N ASN A 303 18.30 23.79 10.24
CA ASN A 303 16.88 23.88 10.62
C ASN A 303 16.50 25.33 11.02
N ARG A 304 17.23 26.32 10.50
CA ARG A 304 17.03 27.76 10.75
C ARG A 304 17.14 28.53 9.44
N ALA A 305 16.43 29.66 9.36
CA ALA A 305 16.39 30.51 8.17
C ALA A 305 17.56 31.49 8.00
N TYR A 306 18.60 31.38 8.83
CA TYR A 306 19.71 32.34 8.85
C TYR A 306 21.06 31.66 9.10
N LEU A 307 22.13 32.31 8.62
CA LEU A 307 23.51 31.96 8.93
C LEU A 307 23.98 32.71 10.19
N THR A 308 24.79 32.05 11.00
CA THR A 308 25.50 32.71 12.11
C THR A 308 26.61 33.60 11.57
N ALA A 309 27.11 34.52 12.40
CA ALA A 309 28.21 35.40 12.03
C ALA A 309 29.49 34.65 11.59
N VAL A 310 29.72 33.44 12.09
CA VAL A 310 30.86 32.60 11.70
C VAL A 310 30.59 31.90 10.37
N GLU A 311 29.43 31.28 10.19
CA GLU A 311 29.03 30.64 8.92
C GLU A 311 29.01 31.65 7.78
N GLU A 312 28.50 32.86 8.04
CA GLU A 312 28.50 33.97 7.08
C GLU A 312 29.91 34.37 6.66
N LYS A 313 30.84 34.53 7.62
CA LYS A 313 32.25 34.84 7.33
C LYS A 313 32.92 33.73 6.55
N LEU A 314 32.69 32.47 6.90
CA LEU A 314 33.25 31.32 6.20
C LEU A 314 32.71 31.24 4.76
N LEU A 315 31.40 31.40 4.58
CA LEU A 315 30.80 31.39 3.25
C LEU A 315 31.33 32.54 2.38
N ASN A 316 31.47 33.76 2.93
CA ASN A 316 32.06 34.89 2.22
C ASN A 316 33.50 34.62 1.73
N VAL A 317 34.31 33.94 2.55
CA VAL A 317 35.67 33.55 2.15
C VAL A 317 35.60 32.56 0.99
N LEU A 318 34.73 31.55 1.06
CA LEU A 318 34.57 30.58 -0.02
C LEU A 318 34.03 31.23 -1.30
N GLU A 319 33.12 32.20 -1.19
CA GLU A 319 32.63 32.99 -2.32
C GLU A 319 33.75 33.81 -2.97
N SER A 320 34.69 34.37 -2.19
CA SER A 320 35.83 35.10 -2.76
C SER A 320 36.87 34.20 -3.43
N GLU A 321 37.08 32.98 -2.90
CA GLU A 321 38.09 32.05 -3.41
C GLU A 321 37.57 31.23 -4.61
N TYR A 322 36.28 30.85 -4.59
CA TYR A 322 35.71 29.90 -5.55
C TYR A 322 34.52 30.46 -6.36
N GLY A 323 33.97 31.63 -6.01
CA GLY A 323 32.80 32.22 -6.67
C GLY A 323 33.11 33.02 -7.95
N GLY A 324 34.36 32.99 -8.43
CA GLY A 324 34.80 33.65 -9.66
C GLY A 324 34.51 32.82 -10.91
N GLU A 325 33.78 33.42 -11.85
CA GLU A 325 33.44 32.97 -13.21
C GLU A 325 32.20 32.05 -13.40
N ILE A 326 31.01 32.62 -13.19
CA ILE A 326 29.87 32.36 -14.11
C ILE A 326 29.17 33.70 -14.39
N THR A 327 29.70 34.48 -15.34
CA THR A 327 28.91 35.52 -16.04
C THR A 327 27.96 34.84 -17.02
N PRO A 328 26.74 35.37 -17.22
CA PRO A 328 25.66 34.74 -17.98
C PRO A 328 25.97 34.49 -19.45
#